data_AF-A0AAU1RQK3-F1
#
_entry.id   AF-A0AAU1RQK3-F1
#
_cell.length_a   1.000
_cell.length_b   1.000
_cell.length_c   1.000
_cell.angle_alpha   90.00
_cell.angle_beta   90.00
_cell.angle_gamma   90.00
#
_symmetry.space_group_name_H-M   'P 1'
#
loop_
_entity.id
_entity.type
_entity.pdbx_description
1 polymer ?
#
loop_
_entity_poly.entity_id
_entity_poly.type
_entity_poly.pdbx_seq_one_letter_code
_entity_poly.pdbx_strand_id
1 'polypeptide(L)'
;MSVSRTGSRKARQAQHPVRRAARFPLPRAFLLLFLLTVGASAGPASPADAAAPYGVTALAVAASKEGAPYARGATGPKRFDCSGLTLYSFKKAGRQLPRTADQQYEETSHISRRNRTPGDLVFFPRGSTMEHVGIYAGDDKIWHAPRPGTRVRLERIWSGNVRYGRAS
;
A
#
# COMPACT_ATOMS: atom_id res chain seq x y z
N MET A 1 -61.53 -1.00 -42.99
CA MET A 1 -62.04 -0.79 -41.62
C MET A 1 -61.06 0.17 -40.93
N SER A 2 -61.38 1.46 -40.84
CA SER A 2 -61.97 2.10 -39.63
C SER A 2 -60.98 2.04 -38.46
N VAL A 3 -60.49 3.09 -37.80
CA VAL A 3 -60.93 4.49 -37.63
C VAL A 3 -59.72 5.32 -37.16
N SER A 4 -59.60 6.54 -37.66
CA SER A 4 -58.74 7.64 -37.16
C SER A 4 -59.06 8.04 -35.72
N ARG A 5 -58.06 8.36 -34.88
CA ARG A 5 -58.30 9.27 -33.74
C ARG A 5 -57.14 10.23 -33.50
N THR A 6 -57.35 11.42 -34.07
CA THR A 6 -56.81 12.73 -33.71
C THR A 6 -57.11 13.05 -32.24
N GLY A 7 -56.19 13.73 -31.55
CA GLY A 7 -56.41 14.17 -30.16
C GLY A 7 -55.42 15.23 -29.69
N SER A 8 -55.56 16.45 -30.21
CA SER A 8 -55.03 17.68 -29.61
C SER A 8 -55.66 17.96 -28.25
N ARG A 9 -54.89 18.50 -27.28
CA ARG A 9 -55.24 19.73 -26.53
C ARG A 9 -54.18 20.12 -25.48
N LYS A 10 -53.59 21.30 -25.69
CA LYS A 10 -53.03 22.19 -24.66
C LYS A 10 -54.13 22.62 -23.67
N ALA A 11 -53.82 22.63 -22.38
CA ALA A 11 -54.39 23.49 -21.33
C ALA A 11 -53.69 23.13 -20.02
N ARG A 12 -53.42 24.00 -19.04
CA ARG A 12 -53.50 25.45 -18.85
C ARG A 12 -52.66 25.68 -17.59
N GLN A 13 -51.99 26.82 -17.52
CA GLN A 13 -51.45 27.38 -16.29
C GLN A 13 -52.54 27.48 -15.22
N ALA A 14 -52.18 27.15 -13.98
CA ALA A 14 -52.83 27.69 -12.79
C ALA A 14 -51.72 28.13 -11.82
N GLN A 15 -51.61 29.45 -11.69
CA GLN A 15 -50.78 30.14 -10.73
C GLN A 15 -51.52 30.25 -9.38
N HIS A 16 -50.75 30.65 -8.36
CA HIS A 16 -51.12 31.20 -7.05
C HIS A 16 -51.14 30.23 -5.86
N PRO A 17 -50.85 30.67 -4.61
CA PRO A 17 -50.34 31.97 -4.17
C PRO A 17 -49.07 31.89 -3.29
N VAL A 18 -48.33 33.00 -3.31
CA VAL A 18 -47.29 33.35 -2.32
C VAL A 18 -47.91 33.35 -0.93
N ARG A 19 -47.51 32.39 -0.08
CA ARG A 19 -47.86 32.42 1.35
C ARG A 19 -46.76 33.17 2.11
N ARG A 20 -47.22 34.25 2.74
CA ARG A 20 -46.50 35.22 3.57
C ARG A 20 -45.62 34.54 4.63
N ALA A 21 -44.44 35.12 4.80
CA ALA A 21 -43.51 34.85 5.88
C ALA A 21 -44.19 34.96 7.25
N ALA A 22 -44.15 33.87 8.02
CA ALA A 22 -44.44 33.88 9.44
C ALA A 22 -43.16 34.27 10.20
N ARG A 23 -43.22 35.43 10.85
CA ARG A 23 -42.20 35.94 11.77
C ARG A 23 -42.33 35.15 13.08
N PHE A 24 -41.38 34.28 13.36
CA PHE A 24 -41.28 33.59 14.65
C PHE A 24 -40.40 34.41 15.60
N PRO A 25 -40.88 34.78 16.80
CA PRO A 25 -40.05 35.40 17.82
C PRO A 25 -39.10 34.37 18.44
N LEU A 26 -37.81 34.71 18.49
CA LEU A 26 -36.75 33.89 19.09
C LEU A 26 -36.95 33.79 20.61
N PRO A 27 -36.95 32.58 21.21
CA PRO A 27 -36.72 32.44 22.63
C PRO A 27 -35.24 32.67 22.94
N ARG A 28 -35.04 33.54 23.94
CA ARG A 28 -33.74 33.90 24.53
C ARG A 28 -33.07 32.68 25.16
N ALA A 29 -31.76 32.59 24.93
CA ALA A 29 -30.75 31.98 25.79
C ALA A 29 -30.94 30.51 26.21
N PHE A 30 -30.17 29.62 25.59
CA PHE A 30 -29.49 28.57 26.34
C PHE A 30 -28.03 28.47 25.86
N LEU A 31 -27.16 28.93 26.75
CA LEU A 31 -25.71 28.83 26.72
C LEU A 31 -25.32 27.34 26.87
N LEU A 32 -24.66 26.76 25.87
CA LEU A 32 -23.88 25.53 26.02
C LEU A 32 -22.60 25.67 25.20
N LEU A 33 -21.61 26.29 25.84
CA LEU A 33 -20.21 26.28 25.44
C LEU A 33 -19.69 24.85 25.58
N PHE A 34 -19.72 24.08 24.49
CA PHE A 34 -19.08 22.78 24.45
C PHE A 34 -17.58 22.99 24.15
N LEU A 35 -16.80 23.30 25.19
CA LEU A 35 -15.35 23.27 25.11
C LEU A 35 -14.90 21.81 25.11
N LEU A 36 -14.74 21.24 23.92
CA LEU A 36 -14.17 19.90 23.74
C LEU A 36 -12.64 20.04 23.73
N THR A 37 -12.03 20.15 24.91
CA THR A 37 -10.58 20.00 25.04
C THR A 37 -10.25 18.52 24.89
N VAL A 38 -10.01 18.07 23.66
CA VAL A 38 -9.28 16.81 23.42
C VAL A 38 -7.84 17.07 23.86
N GLY A 39 -7.54 16.70 25.10
CA GLY A 39 -6.17 16.53 25.56
C GLY A 39 -5.57 15.30 24.90
N ALA A 40 -5.03 15.46 23.69
CA ALA A 40 -4.12 14.48 23.14
C ALA A 40 -2.80 14.60 23.89
N SER A 41 -2.65 13.86 24.99
CA SER A 41 -1.33 13.60 25.57
C SER A 41 -0.58 12.67 24.61
N ALA A 42 0.02 13.26 23.57
CA ALA A 42 1.07 12.61 22.80
C ALA A 42 2.29 12.51 23.74
N GLY A 43 2.47 11.35 24.36
CA GLY A 43 3.77 11.01 24.93
C GLY A 43 4.84 11.05 23.84
N PRO A 44 6.12 11.27 24.17
CA PRO A 44 7.17 11.22 23.17
C PRO A 44 7.17 9.83 22.53
N ALA A 45 6.76 9.75 21.27
CA ALA A 45 6.88 8.54 20.49
C ALA A 45 8.37 8.15 20.49
N SER A 46 8.68 6.95 20.98
CA SER A 46 10.03 6.43 20.85
C SER A 46 10.40 6.38 19.37
N PRO A 47 11.67 6.54 18.97
CA PRO A 47 12.09 6.34 17.58
C PRO A 47 11.66 4.98 16.99
N ALA A 48 11.37 4.00 17.85
CA ALA A 48 10.78 2.71 17.52
C ALA A 48 9.28 2.76 17.11
N ASP A 49 8.51 3.73 17.62
CA ASP A 49 7.09 3.97 17.27
C ASP A 49 6.96 4.85 16.01
N ALA A 50 8.00 5.63 15.68
CA ALA A 50 8.08 6.41 14.45
C ALA A 50 8.60 5.62 13.25
N ALA A 51 8.89 4.32 13.42
CA ALA A 51 9.27 3.42 12.34
C ALA A 51 8.04 3.21 11.43
N ALA A 52 7.88 4.09 10.43
CA ALA A 52 7.14 3.70 9.23
C ALA A 52 7.64 2.29 8.86
N PRO A 53 6.75 1.30 8.66
CA PRO A 53 7.17 -0.08 8.49
C PRO A 53 8.16 -0.11 7.32
N TYR A 54 9.43 -0.41 7.61
CA TYR A 54 10.56 -0.29 6.67
C TYR A 54 10.23 -0.88 5.30
N GLY A 55 9.42 -1.95 5.29
CA GLY A 55 8.92 -2.61 4.10
C GLY A 55 8.20 -1.72 3.09
N VAL A 56 7.35 -0.78 3.51
CA VAL A 56 6.59 0.07 2.55
C VAL A 56 7.54 1.03 1.82
N THR A 57 8.46 1.65 2.56
CA THR A 57 9.51 2.49 1.97
C THR A 57 10.44 1.67 1.10
N ALA A 58 10.86 0.48 1.55
CA ALA A 58 11.70 -0.43 0.78
C ALA A 58 11.02 -0.89 -0.52
N LEU A 59 9.71 -1.16 -0.48
CA LEU A 59 8.92 -1.50 -1.66
C LEU A 59 8.95 -0.37 -2.69
N ALA A 60 8.73 0.87 -2.27
CA ALA A 60 8.81 2.04 -3.15
C ALA A 60 10.23 2.22 -3.73
N VAL A 61 11.27 2.01 -2.93
CA VAL A 61 12.66 2.06 -3.39
C VAL A 61 12.92 0.97 -4.43
N ALA A 62 12.48 -0.27 -4.22
CA ALA A 62 12.67 -1.34 -5.19
C ALA A 62 11.92 -1.07 -6.50
N ALA A 63 10.68 -0.55 -6.43
CA ALA A 63 9.92 -0.12 -7.60
C ALA A 63 10.66 0.96 -8.40
N SER A 64 11.31 1.92 -7.73
CA SER A 64 12.13 2.94 -8.38
C SER A 64 13.36 2.40 -9.13
N LYS A 65 13.71 1.12 -8.91
CA LYS A 65 14.81 0.42 -9.59
C LYS A 65 14.35 -0.43 -10.75
N GLU A 66 13.08 -0.36 -11.16
CA GLU A 66 12.59 -1.02 -12.36
C GLU A 66 13.53 -0.82 -13.55
N GLY A 67 13.80 -1.89 -14.29
CA GLY A 67 14.69 -1.87 -15.44
C GLY A 67 16.18 -1.91 -15.12
N ALA A 68 16.62 -1.79 -13.86
CA ALA A 68 18.03 -1.93 -13.50
C ALA A 68 18.56 -3.33 -13.85
N PRO A 69 19.71 -3.46 -14.55
CA PRO A 69 20.24 -4.76 -14.95
C PRO A 69 20.60 -5.66 -13.77
N TYR A 70 20.38 -6.97 -13.95
CA TYR A 70 20.92 -7.96 -13.03
C TYR A 70 22.46 -7.99 -13.08
N ALA A 71 23.08 -8.18 -11.91
CA ALA A 71 24.46 -8.61 -11.77
C ALA A 71 24.65 -9.41 -10.49
N ARG A 72 25.18 -10.62 -10.60
CA ARG A 72 25.52 -11.47 -9.45
C ARG A 72 26.45 -10.70 -8.52
N GLY A 73 26.15 -10.67 -7.23
CA GLY A 73 26.95 -9.96 -6.23
C GLY A 73 26.61 -8.47 -6.10
N ALA A 74 25.85 -7.86 -7.02
CA ALA A 74 25.62 -6.42 -7.01
C ALA A 74 24.58 -5.97 -5.97
N THR A 75 24.89 -4.87 -5.28
CA THR A 75 24.09 -4.29 -4.18
C THR A 75 23.58 -2.87 -4.49
N GLY A 76 23.54 -2.49 -5.77
CA GLY A 76 23.10 -1.17 -6.22
C GLY A 76 24.20 -0.12 -6.35
N PRO A 77 23.85 1.13 -6.68
CA PRO A 77 22.49 1.60 -6.99
C PRO A 77 22.07 1.34 -8.45
N LYS A 78 23.00 0.92 -9.33
CA LYS A 78 22.77 0.79 -10.78
C LYS A 78 22.46 -0.63 -11.26
N ARG A 79 22.90 -1.65 -10.50
CA ARG A 79 22.75 -3.07 -10.83
C ARG A 79 22.51 -3.85 -9.55
N PHE A 80 21.78 -4.96 -9.63
CA PHE A 80 21.35 -5.71 -8.45
C PHE A 80 21.36 -7.21 -8.72
N ASP A 81 21.61 -8.02 -7.69
CA ASP A 81 21.01 -9.35 -7.60
C ASP A 81 19.82 -9.34 -6.64
N CYS A 82 19.23 -10.51 -6.41
CA CYS A 82 17.99 -10.64 -5.65
C CYS A 82 18.09 -10.04 -4.23
N SER A 83 19.06 -10.52 -3.45
CA SER A 83 19.31 -10.07 -2.08
C SER A 83 20.01 -8.71 -2.03
N GLY A 84 20.71 -8.31 -3.08
CA GLY A 84 21.26 -6.97 -3.21
C GLY A 84 20.20 -5.89 -3.43
N LEU A 85 19.12 -6.19 -4.16
CA LEU A 85 17.98 -5.28 -4.32
C LEU A 85 17.25 -5.06 -2.99
N THR A 86 16.97 -6.12 -2.24
CA THR A 86 16.29 -6.04 -0.94
C THR A 86 17.18 -5.30 0.07
N LEU A 87 18.46 -5.66 0.17
CA LEU A 87 19.44 -4.98 1.03
C LEU A 87 19.49 -3.49 0.74
N TYR A 88 19.63 -3.10 -0.53
CA TYR A 88 19.68 -1.70 -0.92
C TYR A 88 18.40 -0.96 -0.52
N SER A 89 17.24 -1.58 -0.77
CA SER A 89 15.93 -0.97 -0.57
C SER A 89 15.61 -0.77 0.91
N PHE A 90 15.86 -1.80 1.74
CA PHE A 90 15.70 -1.68 3.19
C PHE A 90 16.72 -0.74 3.81
N LYS A 91 17.97 -0.72 3.32
CA LYS A 91 18.97 0.27 3.77
C LYS A 91 18.50 1.70 3.53
N LYS A 92 17.86 1.96 2.39
CA LYS A 92 17.25 3.28 2.09
C LYS A 92 16.02 3.57 2.94
N ALA A 93 15.31 2.54 3.40
CA ALA A 93 14.23 2.67 4.36
C ALA A 93 14.71 2.87 5.82
N GLY A 94 16.01 2.72 6.10
CA GLY A 94 16.57 2.85 7.44
C GLY A 94 16.81 1.52 8.17
N ARG A 95 16.59 0.37 7.52
CA ARG A 95 16.85 -0.97 8.07
C ARG A 95 18.00 -1.65 7.35
N GLN A 96 19.06 -1.98 8.06
CA GLN A 96 20.13 -2.80 7.50
C GLN A 96 19.67 -4.27 7.44
N LEU A 97 19.89 -4.88 6.29
CA LEU A 97 19.73 -6.32 6.07
C LEU A 97 21.09 -6.95 5.73
N PRO A 98 21.28 -8.24 6.03
CA PRO A 98 22.50 -8.97 5.68
C PRO A 98 22.51 -9.26 4.18
N ARG A 99 23.66 -9.71 3.69
CA ARG A 99 23.93 -9.75 2.24
C ARG A 99 23.16 -10.85 1.52
N THR A 100 22.97 -12.02 2.12
CA THR A 100 22.42 -13.18 1.43
C THR A 100 20.93 -13.35 1.71
N ALA A 101 20.21 -14.05 0.82
CA ALA A 101 18.79 -14.34 1.03
C ALA A 101 18.55 -15.22 2.27
N ASP A 102 19.44 -16.18 2.53
CA ASP A 102 19.42 -17.02 3.74
C ASP A 102 19.48 -16.18 5.01
N GLN A 103 20.49 -15.32 5.13
CA GLN A 103 20.66 -14.47 6.30
C GLN A 103 19.49 -13.48 6.45
N GLN A 104 18.96 -12.95 5.34
CA GLN A 104 17.80 -12.08 5.37
C GLN A 104 16.57 -12.80 5.90
N TYR A 105 16.39 -14.07 5.54
CA TYR A 105 15.28 -14.88 6.05
C TYR A 105 15.42 -15.12 7.56
N GLU A 106 16.64 -15.39 8.03
CA GLU A 106 16.94 -15.59 9.46
C GLU A 106 16.72 -14.32 10.30
N GLU A 107 17.02 -13.14 9.76
CA GLU A 107 16.82 -11.86 10.46
C GLU A 107 15.39 -11.30 10.43
N THR A 108 14.45 -12.00 9.78
CA THR A 108 13.06 -11.55 9.66
C THR A 108 12.13 -12.29 10.60
N SER A 109 11.09 -11.61 11.04
CA SER A 109 9.93 -12.26 11.66
C SER A 109 9.19 -13.08 10.61
N HIS A 110 9.03 -14.39 10.82
CA HIS A 110 8.35 -15.25 9.84
C HIS A 110 6.84 -15.00 9.84
N ILE A 111 6.28 -14.72 8.66
CA ILE A 111 4.89 -14.34 8.48
C ILE A 111 4.16 -15.45 7.72
N SER A 112 2.92 -15.75 8.13
CA SER A 112 2.06 -16.65 7.38
C SER A 112 1.64 -16.02 6.06
N ARG A 113 1.37 -16.83 5.02
CA ARG A 113 0.87 -16.30 3.74
C ARG A 113 -0.32 -15.37 3.94
N ARG A 114 -1.28 -15.69 4.82
CA ARG A 114 -2.48 -14.85 5.04
C ARG A 114 -2.19 -13.48 5.67
N ASN A 115 -1.09 -13.35 6.40
CA ASN A 115 -0.73 -12.13 7.12
C ASN A 115 0.27 -11.25 6.36
N ARG A 116 0.68 -11.66 5.16
CA ARG A 116 1.60 -10.91 4.31
C ARG A 116 0.98 -9.58 3.89
N THR A 117 1.75 -8.52 3.99
CA THR A 117 1.37 -7.17 3.56
C THR A 117 2.43 -6.61 2.60
N PRO A 118 2.07 -5.66 1.71
CA PRO A 118 3.06 -5.00 0.86
C PRO A 118 4.26 -4.51 1.67
N GLY A 119 5.47 -4.81 1.19
CA GLY A 119 6.72 -4.52 1.88
C GLY A 119 7.34 -5.72 2.63
N ASP A 120 6.60 -6.80 2.87
CA ASP A 120 7.19 -8.04 3.39
C ASP A 120 8.13 -8.67 2.35
N LEU A 121 9.16 -9.38 2.81
CA LEU A 121 10.07 -10.14 1.95
C LEU A 121 9.44 -11.48 1.56
N VAL A 122 9.62 -11.88 0.31
CA VAL A 122 9.20 -13.18 -0.23
C VAL A 122 10.43 -13.98 -0.58
N PHE A 123 10.61 -15.12 0.09
CA PHE A 123 11.75 -16.01 -0.07
C PHE A 123 11.35 -17.27 -0.82
N PHE A 124 12.22 -17.71 -1.72
CA PHE A 124 12.03 -18.89 -2.56
C PHE A 124 13.05 -19.95 -2.16
N PRO A 125 12.62 -21.00 -1.45
CA PRO A 125 13.53 -22.05 -0.99
C PRO A 125 14.01 -22.95 -2.13
N ARG A 126 15.25 -23.45 -2.01
CA ARG A 126 15.80 -24.57 -2.76
C ARG A 126 16.47 -25.53 -1.77
N GLY A 127 15.78 -26.60 -1.41
CA GLY A 127 16.22 -27.48 -0.32
C GLY A 127 16.15 -26.75 1.03
N SER A 128 17.28 -26.69 1.74
CA SER A 128 17.39 -26.03 3.06
C SER A 128 17.76 -24.55 2.98
N THR A 129 18.09 -24.02 1.81
CA THR A 129 18.49 -22.61 1.61
C THR A 129 17.44 -21.80 0.85
N MET A 130 17.56 -20.48 0.89
CA MET A 130 16.78 -19.50 0.16
C MET A 130 17.55 -19.09 -1.09
N GLU A 131 17.16 -19.64 -2.24
CA GLU A 131 17.82 -19.38 -3.52
C GLU A 131 17.51 -17.97 -4.05
N HIS A 132 16.34 -17.45 -3.75
CA HIS A 132 15.89 -16.16 -4.28
C HIS A 132 15.03 -15.39 -3.26
N VAL A 133 15.05 -14.06 -3.38
CA VAL A 133 14.26 -13.15 -2.55
C VAL A 133 13.73 -11.97 -3.36
N GLY A 134 12.56 -11.45 -2.98
CA GLY A 134 11.99 -10.20 -3.48
C GLY A 134 11.16 -9.49 -2.43
N ILE A 135 10.60 -8.33 -2.76
CA ILE A 135 9.71 -7.55 -1.88
C ILE A 135 8.27 -7.71 -2.38
N TYR A 136 7.37 -8.13 -1.51
CA TYR A 136 5.95 -8.32 -1.80
C TYR A 136 5.28 -6.99 -2.15
N ALA A 137 4.64 -6.94 -3.31
CA ALA A 137 4.00 -5.73 -3.84
C ALA A 137 2.47 -5.73 -3.64
N GLY A 138 1.90 -6.75 -2.99
CA GLY A 138 0.46 -7.01 -3.02
C GLY A 138 0.05 -7.87 -4.21
N ASP A 139 -1.21 -8.32 -4.24
CA ASP A 139 -1.83 -9.03 -5.36
C ASP A 139 -1.02 -10.22 -5.92
N ASP A 140 -0.35 -10.97 -5.04
CA ASP A 140 0.55 -12.07 -5.42
C ASP A 140 1.67 -11.64 -6.39
N LYS A 141 2.14 -10.40 -6.31
CA LYS A 141 3.27 -9.87 -7.08
C LYS A 141 4.45 -9.51 -6.19
N ILE A 142 5.64 -9.47 -6.79
CA ILE A 142 6.90 -9.10 -6.15
C ILE A 142 7.74 -8.18 -7.03
N TRP A 143 8.50 -7.30 -6.39
CA TRP A 143 9.67 -6.67 -7.00
C TRP A 143 10.92 -7.52 -6.71
N HIS A 144 11.67 -7.86 -7.76
CA HIS A 144 12.90 -8.66 -7.63
C HIS A 144 13.87 -8.38 -8.78
N ALA A 145 15.14 -8.77 -8.58
CA ALA A 145 16.15 -8.88 -9.63
C ALA A 145 16.33 -10.39 -9.97
N PRO A 146 15.75 -10.90 -11.07
CA PRO A 146 15.51 -12.34 -11.23
C PRO A 146 16.76 -13.19 -11.43
N ARG A 147 17.59 -12.88 -12.44
CA ARG A 147 18.72 -13.73 -12.87
C ARG A 147 19.59 -13.02 -13.92
N PRO A 148 20.78 -13.57 -14.30
CA PRO A 148 21.58 -13.02 -15.39
C PRO A 148 20.78 -12.84 -16.69
N GLY A 149 21.06 -11.74 -17.40
CA GLY A 149 20.39 -11.38 -18.65
C GLY A 149 19.04 -10.69 -18.47
N THR A 150 18.52 -10.55 -17.24
CA THR A 150 17.26 -9.85 -16.97
C THR A 150 17.46 -8.55 -16.19
N ARG A 151 16.36 -7.89 -15.86
CA ARG A 151 16.30 -6.60 -15.17
C ARG A 151 15.35 -6.70 -13.97
N VAL A 152 15.50 -5.76 -13.03
CA VAL A 152 14.53 -5.56 -11.96
C VAL A 152 13.15 -5.34 -12.57
N ARG A 153 12.14 -6.08 -12.07
CA ARG A 153 10.77 -6.03 -12.59
C ARG A 153 9.76 -6.39 -11.52
N LEU A 154 8.51 -5.98 -11.75
CA LEU A 154 7.34 -6.50 -11.06
C LEU A 154 6.92 -7.81 -11.73
N GLU A 155 6.78 -8.87 -10.96
CA GLU A 155 6.39 -10.17 -11.49
C GLU A 155 5.40 -10.87 -10.54
N ARG A 156 4.48 -11.65 -11.10
CA ARG A 156 3.61 -12.52 -10.29
C ARG A 156 4.46 -13.61 -9.64
N ILE A 157 4.20 -13.91 -8.38
CA ILE A 157 4.82 -15.02 -7.66
C ILE A 157 4.49 -16.31 -8.43
N TRP A 158 5.52 -16.95 -8.98
CA TRP A 158 5.38 -18.12 -9.86
C TRP A 158 5.38 -19.45 -9.12
N SER A 159 5.72 -19.45 -7.82
CA SER A 159 5.84 -20.64 -6.99
C SER A 159 4.77 -20.67 -5.89
N GLY A 160 4.20 -21.85 -5.66
CA GLY A 160 3.38 -22.10 -4.46
C GLY A 160 4.24 -22.28 -3.20
N ASN A 161 5.49 -22.72 -3.35
CA ASN A 161 6.45 -22.89 -2.27
C ASN A 161 7.26 -21.59 -2.09
N VAL A 162 6.76 -20.71 -1.22
CA VAL A 162 7.43 -19.47 -0.81
C VAL A 162 7.25 -19.25 0.69
N ARG A 163 8.19 -18.55 1.30
CA ARG A 163 8.14 -18.14 2.71
C ARG A 163 8.10 -16.63 2.79
N TYR A 164 7.47 -16.08 3.82
CA TYR A 164 7.35 -14.64 4.02
C TYR A 164 8.08 -14.22 5.29
N GLY A 165 8.77 -13.09 5.22
CA GLY A 165 9.47 -12.51 6.37
C GLY A 165 9.24 -11.00 6.45
N ARG A 166 8.99 -10.49 7.66
CA ARG A 166 8.88 -9.07 7.93
C ARG A 166 10.14 -8.58 8.62
N ALA A 167 10.77 -7.57 8.04
CA ALA A 167 11.88 -6.86 8.67
C ALA A 167 11.32 -5.68 9.49
N SER A 168 11.39 -5.82 10.80
CA SER A 168 10.95 -4.87 11.84
C SER A 168 12.12 -4.48 12.72
#